data_AF-A0A3B1CTZ6-F1
#
_entry.id   AF-A0A3B1CTZ6-F1
#
_cell.length_a   1.000
_cell.length_b   1.000
_cell.length_c   1.000
_cell.angle_alpha   90.00
_cell.angle_beta   90.00
_cell.angle_gamma   90.00
#
_symmetry.space_group_name_H-M   'P 1'
#
loop_
_entity.id
_entity.type
_entity.pdbx_description
1 polymer ?
#
loop_
_entity_poly.entity_id
_entity_poly.type
_entity_poly.pdbx_seq_one_letter_code
_entity_poly.pdbx_strand_id
1 'polypeptide(L)'
;MSPSKEGTKTFPLKLHFLFGWLALIVYLFVSAPAPLYDDAQQQKIKHIPINQLFVLLQEENNTIRKLWTKEILGAGKKQGLKFSEDWQDRDVEAGPLPALFLREIATRLEKNALPLSLFLGSDAPINKANAFDAEQLEKFKRIKEDRKAQFFYAADIARHIGMFPDIASVSPCISCHNEHKDSPKTDWKLLDVMGATTWLYPKDTISITEALTILSVLREKFKETYAAYLTKVQSFSNPPKINEKWPREGYFLPTTEVFMHTFETEASMSTLLSLLQIAKHEQ
;
A
#
# COMPACT_ATOMS: atom_id res chain seq x y z
N MET A 1 87.97 38.46 45.26
CA MET A 1 88.46 37.59 44.17
C MET A 1 87.43 36.49 43.96
N SER A 2 87.00 36.31 42.71
CA SER A 2 86.02 35.35 42.17
C SER A 2 84.50 35.64 42.31
N PRO A 3 83.71 35.29 41.26
CA PRO A 3 82.42 35.90 40.95
C PRO A 3 81.22 35.01 41.34
N SER A 4 80.10 35.62 41.70
CA SER A 4 78.81 34.95 41.85
C SER A 4 78.06 35.02 40.51
N LYS A 5 77.86 33.86 39.87
CA LYS A 5 77.12 33.70 38.62
C LYS A 5 75.66 34.12 38.79
N GLU A 6 75.20 35.10 38.01
CA GLU A 6 73.78 35.32 37.76
C GLU A 6 73.24 34.16 36.91
N GLY A 7 72.35 33.35 37.51
CA GLY A 7 71.58 32.35 36.79
C GLY A 7 70.45 33.02 36.01
N THR A 8 70.59 33.06 34.69
CA THR A 8 69.50 33.38 33.76
C THR A 8 68.39 32.34 33.92
N LYS A 9 67.27 32.75 34.54
CA LYS A 9 66.04 31.95 34.58
C LYS A 9 65.42 31.94 33.18
N THR A 10 65.77 30.95 32.37
CA THR A 10 65.06 30.65 31.13
C THR A 10 63.68 30.09 31.51
N PHE A 11 62.65 30.92 31.41
CA PHE A 11 61.28 30.43 31.50
C PHE A 11 61.04 29.48 30.32
N PRO A 12 60.60 28.22 30.55
CA PRO A 12 60.43 27.28 29.47
C PRO A 12 59.28 27.76 28.57
N LEU A 13 59.59 28.07 27.31
CA LEU A 13 58.66 28.47 26.25
C LEU A 13 57.43 27.53 26.16
N LYS A 14 57.59 26.26 26.57
CA LYS A 14 56.54 25.24 26.64
C LYS A 14 55.38 25.58 27.58
N LEU A 15 55.59 26.36 28.65
CA LEU A 15 54.54 26.69 29.62
C LEU A 15 53.56 27.75 29.09
N HIS A 16 54.04 28.65 28.24
CA HIS A 16 53.21 29.70 27.62
C HIS A 16 52.32 29.14 26.51
N PHE A 17 52.82 28.15 25.75
CA PHE A 17 51.99 27.39 24.82
C PHE A 17 50.90 26.63 25.58
N LEU A 18 51.21 25.98 26.69
CA LEU A 18 50.22 25.23 27.48
C LEU A 18 49.09 26.15 27.99
N PHE A 19 49.43 27.34 28.50
CA PHE A 19 48.44 28.33 28.94
C PHE A 19 47.63 28.91 27.79
N GLY A 20 48.25 29.16 26.63
CA GLY A 20 47.55 29.62 25.43
C GLY A 20 46.54 28.59 24.91
N TRP A 21 46.92 27.30 24.91
CA TRP A 21 46.03 26.20 24.54
C TRP A 21 44.89 26.03 25.55
N LEU A 22 45.19 26.14 26.86
CA LEU A 22 44.15 26.08 27.90
C LEU A 22 43.15 27.23 27.76
N ALA A 23 43.65 28.45 27.54
CA ALA A 23 42.81 29.63 27.34
C ALA A 23 41.98 29.53 26.05
N LEU A 24 42.55 28.96 24.97
CA LEU A 24 41.84 28.72 23.73
C LEU A 24 40.74 27.66 23.91
N ILE A 25 41.00 26.57 24.64
CA ILE A 25 39.99 25.54 24.93
C ILE A 25 38.85 26.13 25.77
N VAL A 26 39.18 26.91 26.81
CA VAL A 26 38.18 27.58 27.64
C VAL A 26 37.38 28.59 26.81
N TYR A 27 38.05 29.40 25.98
CA TYR A 27 37.39 30.33 25.08
C TYR A 27 36.47 29.62 24.10
N LEU A 28 36.90 28.51 23.49
CA LEU A 28 36.07 27.71 22.58
C LEU A 28 34.88 27.07 23.29
N PHE A 29 35.02 26.66 24.55
CA PHE A 29 33.91 26.11 25.34
C PHE A 29 32.90 27.17 25.79
N VAL A 30 33.37 28.34 26.22
CA VAL A 30 32.51 29.44 26.68
C VAL A 30 31.85 30.17 25.51
N SER A 31 32.57 30.29 24.39
CA SER A 31 32.07 30.92 23.16
C SER A 31 31.41 29.92 22.22
N ALA A 32 31.32 28.64 22.59
CA ALA A 32 30.54 27.68 21.84
C ALA A 32 29.10 28.22 21.78
N PRO A 33 28.51 28.33 20.58
CA PRO A 33 27.06 28.56 20.50
C PRO A 33 26.38 27.48 21.34
N ALA A 34 25.25 27.82 21.96
CA ALA A 34 24.44 26.82 22.64
C ALA A 34 24.31 25.61 21.71
N PRO A 35 24.52 24.37 22.22
CA PRO A 35 24.33 23.19 21.39
C PRO A 35 22.98 23.34 20.72
N LEU A 36 22.93 23.17 19.40
CA LEU A 36 21.65 23.05 18.71
C LEU A 36 20.89 22.00 19.49
N TYR A 37 19.79 22.39 20.13
CA TYR A 37 18.89 21.43 20.74
C TYR A 37 18.57 20.45 19.63
N ASP A 38 19.01 19.20 19.83
CA ASP A 38 18.71 18.14 18.89
C ASP A 38 17.24 17.84 19.11
N ASP A 39 16.38 18.54 18.37
CA ASP A 39 14.94 18.24 18.26
C ASP A 39 14.72 16.77 17.84
N ALA A 40 15.77 16.01 17.50
CA ALA A 40 15.73 14.57 17.29
C ALA A 40 15.24 13.75 18.50
N GLN A 41 15.36 14.23 19.75
CA GLN A 41 14.79 13.52 20.91
C GLN A 41 13.36 13.96 21.28
N GLN A 42 12.84 14.99 20.61
CA GLN A 42 11.48 15.51 20.86
C GLN A 42 10.72 15.86 19.58
N GLN A 43 11.07 15.25 18.45
CA GLN A 43 10.11 15.01 17.39
C GLN A 43 9.02 14.14 18.01
N LYS A 44 7.97 14.77 18.55
CA LYS A 44 6.67 14.13 18.76
C LYS A 44 6.44 13.32 17.49
N ILE A 45 6.51 12.00 17.58
CA ILE A 45 6.20 11.11 16.46
C ILE A 45 4.81 11.54 16.04
N LYS A 46 4.71 12.18 14.87
CA LYS A 46 3.46 12.77 14.42
C LYS A 46 2.59 11.62 13.93
N HIS A 47 1.44 11.47 14.58
CA HIS A 47 0.55 10.34 14.42
C HIS A 47 -0.56 10.71 13.42
N ILE A 48 -0.62 9.97 12.32
CA ILE A 48 -1.63 10.09 11.25
C ILE A 48 -2.79 9.18 11.61
N PRO A 49 -4.04 9.67 11.59
CA PRO A 49 -5.22 8.82 11.73
C PRO A 49 -5.25 7.70 10.67
N ILE A 50 -5.46 6.45 11.11
CA ILE A 50 -5.41 5.28 10.23
C ILE A 50 -6.41 5.34 9.07
N ASN A 51 -7.53 6.05 9.25
CA ASN A 51 -8.52 6.25 8.19
C ASN A 51 -7.95 6.95 6.95
N GLN A 52 -6.98 7.86 7.10
CA GLN A 52 -6.32 8.51 5.97
C GLN A 52 -5.45 7.52 5.19
N LEU A 53 -4.75 6.62 5.89
CA LEU A 53 -4.04 5.52 5.23
C LEU A 53 -5.02 4.61 4.49
N PHE A 54 -6.13 4.21 5.11
CA PHE A 54 -7.11 3.35 4.45
C PHE A 54 -7.66 3.96 3.15
N VAL A 55 -7.90 5.27 3.12
CA VAL A 55 -8.29 5.97 1.89
C VAL A 55 -7.18 5.85 0.83
N LEU A 56 -5.93 6.13 1.19
CA LEU A 56 -4.79 5.98 0.29
C LEU A 56 -4.66 4.55 -0.25
N LEU A 57 -4.71 3.53 0.61
CA LEU A 57 -4.62 2.13 0.20
C LEU A 57 -5.79 1.72 -0.70
N GLN A 58 -6.99 2.24 -0.43
CA GLN A 58 -8.15 2.00 -1.28
C GLN A 58 -7.96 2.61 -2.68
N GLU A 59 -7.41 3.81 -2.80
CA GLU A 59 -7.15 4.45 -4.09
C GLU A 59 -6.10 3.67 -4.92
N GLU A 60 -5.04 3.19 -4.28
CA GLU A 60 -4.06 2.28 -4.91
C GLU A 60 -4.72 0.99 -5.39
N ASN A 61 -5.56 0.38 -4.53
CA ASN A 61 -6.32 -0.83 -4.86
C ASN A 61 -7.33 -0.61 -6.01
N ASN A 62 -8.02 0.53 -6.03
CA ASN A 62 -8.91 0.88 -7.14
C ASN A 62 -8.14 1.00 -8.46
N THR A 63 -6.97 1.63 -8.42
CA THR A 63 -6.12 1.83 -9.59
C THR A 63 -5.62 0.50 -10.16
N ILE A 64 -5.04 -0.38 -9.32
CA ILE A 64 -4.55 -1.68 -9.79
C ILE A 64 -5.68 -2.58 -10.32
N ARG A 65 -6.85 -2.58 -9.65
CA ARG A 65 -8.01 -3.37 -10.07
C ARG A 65 -8.58 -2.88 -11.39
N LYS A 66 -8.61 -1.56 -11.61
CA LYS A 66 -9.02 -0.94 -12.88
C LYS A 66 -8.05 -1.32 -14.00
N LEU A 67 -6.74 -1.20 -13.77
CA LEU A 67 -5.71 -1.58 -14.73
C LEU A 67 -5.84 -3.05 -15.13
N TRP A 68 -5.91 -3.96 -14.16
CA TRP A 68 -6.13 -5.39 -14.40
C TRP A 68 -7.40 -5.64 -15.21
N THR A 69 -8.53 -5.10 -14.76
CA THR A 69 -9.84 -5.39 -15.36
C THR A 69 -9.94 -4.88 -16.81
N LYS A 70 -9.38 -3.70 -17.09
CA LYS A 70 -9.45 -3.08 -18.41
C LYS A 70 -8.38 -3.63 -19.36
N GLU A 71 -7.12 -3.56 -18.95
CA GLU A 71 -5.99 -3.76 -19.86
C GLU A 71 -5.53 -5.22 -19.92
N ILE A 72 -5.76 -6.02 -18.87
CA ILE A 72 -5.45 -7.46 -18.89
C ILE A 72 -6.69 -8.28 -19.23
N LEU A 73 -7.74 -8.18 -18.43
CA LEU A 73 -8.95 -8.99 -18.63
C LEU A 73 -9.74 -8.55 -19.86
N GLY A 74 -10.14 -7.27 -19.92
CA GLY A 74 -11.00 -6.76 -20.97
C GLY A 74 -10.36 -6.85 -22.36
N ALA A 75 -9.12 -6.37 -22.49
CA ALA A 75 -8.38 -6.46 -23.74
C ALA A 75 -7.93 -7.90 -24.05
N GLY A 76 -7.49 -8.66 -23.04
CA GLY A 76 -7.06 -10.05 -23.21
C GLY A 76 -8.15 -10.98 -23.72
N LYS A 77 -9.38 -10.84 -23.22
CA LYS A 77 -10.52 -11.62 -23.73
C LYS A 77 -10.72 -11.45 -25.24
N LYS A 78 -10.48 -10.25 -25.78
CA LYS A 78 -10.60 -9.97 -27.23
C LYS A 78 -9.51 -10.65 -28.06
N GLN A 79 -8.41 -11.04 -27.44
CA GLN A 79 -7.30 -11.75 -28.09
C GLN A 79 -7.30 -13.27 -27.83
N GLY A 80 -8.33 -13.78 -27.14
CA GLY A 80 -8.45 -15.20 -26.82
C GLY A 80 -7.89 -15.62 -25.47
N LEU A 81 -7.43 -14.70 -24.61
CA LEU A 81 -7.13 -15.04 -23.22
C LEU A 81 -8.42 -15.38 -22.47
N LYS A 82 -8.37 -16.45 -21.68
CA LYS A 82 -9.50 -16.93 -20.87
C LYS A 82 -9.35 -16.46 -19.43
N PHE A 83 -10.49 -16.27 -18.76
CA PHE A 83 -10.55 -15.91 -17.35
C PHE A 83 -11.64 -16.75 -16.69
N SER A 84 -11.35 -17.33 -15.53
CA SER A 84 -12.23 -18.29 -14.87
C SER A 84 -12.26 -18.08 -13.36
N GLU A 85 -13.33 -18.55 -12.73
CA GLU A 85 -13.36 -18.68 -11.27
C GLU A 85 -12.40 -19.78 -10.78
N ASP A 86 -12.26 -20.84 -11.56
CA ASP A 86 -11.36 -21.97 -11.31
C ASP A 86 -9.93 -21.74 -11.82
N TRP A 87 -9.51 -20.48 -12.00
CA TRP A 87 -8.21 -20.15 -12.58
C TRP A 87 -7.01 -20.74 -11.79
N GLN A 88 -7.19 -21.10 -10.52
CA GLN A 88 -6.13 -21.71 -9.71
C GLN A 88 -5.93 -23.19 -10.03
N ASP A 89 -6.90 -23.84 -10.68
CA ASP A 89 -6.81 -25.24 -11.05
C ASP A 89 -5.71 -25.45 -12.10
N ARG A 90 -4.98 -26.56 -11.95
CA ARG A 90 -3.82 -26.86 -12.80
C ARG A 90 -4.20 -27.06 -14.26
N ASP A 91 -5.36 -27.67 -14.49
CA ASP A 91 -5.86 -28.00 -15.83
C ASP A 91 -6.65 -26.84 -16.47
N VAL A 92 -6.76 -25.71 -15.77
CA VAL A 92 -7.47 -24.51 -16.25
C VAL A 92 -6.47 -23.47 -16.76
N GLU A 93 -6.45 -23.29 -18.08
CA GLU A 93 -5.68 -22.26 -18.78
C GLU A 93 -6.43 -20.92 -18.79
N ALA A 94 -6.53 -20.29 -17.62
CA ALA A 94 -7.20 -19.01 -17.46
C ALA A 94 -6.51 -18.11 -16.43
N GLY A 95 -6.71 -16.79 -16.56
CA GLY A 95 -6.37 -15.81 -15.54
C GLY A 95 -7.50 -15.57 -14.53
N PRO A 96 -7.20 -14.89 -13.41
CA PRO A 96 -8.22 -14.58 -12.40
C PRO A 96 -9.25 -13.55 -12.88
N LEU A 97 -10.51 -13.79 -12.52
CA LEU A 97 -11.56 -12.75 -12.55
C LEU A 97 -11.21 -11.59 -11.59
N PRO A 98 -11.82 -10.39 -11.73
CA PRO A 98 -11.41 -9.20 -10.97
C PRO A 98 -11.43 -9.38 -9.45
N ALA A 99 -12.47 -10.02 -8.90
CA ALA A 99 -12.55 -10.31 -7.47
C ALA A 99 -11.48 -11.33 -7.01
N LEU A 100 -11.07 -12.22 -7.90
CA LEU A 100 -10.06 -13.25 -7.60
C LEU A 100 -8.64 -12.70 -7.68
N PHE A 101 -8.39 -11.72 -8.55
CA PHE A 101 -7.15 -10.95 -8.54
C PHE A 101 -6.98 -10.21 -7.21
N LEU A 102 -8.05 -9.58 -6.71
CA LEU A 102 -8.06 -8.95 -5.40
C LEU A 102 -7.85 -9.96 -4.26
N ARG A 103 -8.50 -11.12 -4.33
CA ARG A 103 -8.32 -12.21 -3.35
C ARG A 103 -6.88 -12.71 -3.29
N GLU A 104 -6.20 -12.79 -4.43
CA GLU A 104 -4.77 -13.17 -4.48
C GLU A 104 -3.88 -12.10 -3.82
N ILE A 105 -4.17 -10.81 -4.02
CA ILE A 105 -3.50 -9.71 -3.30
C ILE A 105 -3.71 -9.85 -1.80
N ALA A 106 -4.96 -10.03 -1.35
CA ALA A 106 -5.31 -10.21 0.06
C ALA A 106 -4.56 -11.40 0.67
N THR A 107 -4.55 -12.55 -0.01
CA THR A 107 -3.85 -13.78 0.43
C THR A 107 -2.34 -13.54 0.59
N ARG A 108 -1.74 -12.68 -0.25
CA ARG A 108 -0.31 -12.33 -0.15
C ARG A 108 -0.02 -11.32 0.96
N LEU A 109 -0.95 -10.41 1.23
CA LEU A 109 -0.87 -9.51 2.39
C LEU A 109 -0.93 -10.30 3.71
N GLU A 110 -1.81 -11.28 3.82
CA GLU A 110 -1.95 -12.14 5.01
C GLU A 110 -0.67 -12.94 5.33
N LYS A 111 0.15 -13.24 4.32
CA LYS A 111 1.43 -13.94 4.50
C LYS A 111 2.58 -13.00 4.91
N ASN A 112 2.34 -11.68 4.95
CA ASN A 112 3.33 -10.69 5.35
C ASN A 112 3.33 -10.52 6.89
N ALA A 113 4.47 -10.13 7.46
CA ALA A 113 4.57 -9.84 8.90
C ALA A 113 3.82 -8.54 9.30
N LEU A 114 3.55 -7.67 8.33
CA LEU A 114 2.83 -6.41 8.53
C LEU A 114 1.34 -6.71 8.79
N PRO A 115 0.74 -6.18 9.87
CA PRO A 115 -0.63 -6.54 10.28
C PRO A 115 -1.71 -5.76 9.50
N LEU A 116 -1.59 -5.74 8.16
CA LEU A 116 -2.59 -5.19 7.25
C LEU A 116 -3.37 -6.33 6.61
N SER A 117 -4.69 -6.29 6.77
CA SER A 117 -5.58 -7.24 6.10
C SER A 117 -6.48 -6.51 5.11
N LEU A 118 -6.84 -7.23 4.05
CA LEU A 118 -7.72 -6.80 2.99
C LEU A 118 -8.78 -7.87 2.76
N PHE A 119 -10.04 -7.49 2.80
CA PHE A 119 -11.16 -8.40 2.60
C PHE A 119 -12.14 -7.83 1.58
N LEU A 120 -12.75 -8.68 0.75
CA LEU A 120 -13.85 -8.32 -0.13
C LEU A 120 -15.10 -9.09 0.31
N GLY A 121 -16.09 -8.37 0.82
CA GLY A 121 -17.36 -8.96 1.27
C GLY A 121 -18.58 -8.38 0.54
N SER A 122 -19.72 -9.04 0.72
CA SER A 122 -21.01 -8.62 0.18
C SER A 122 -22.17 -9.11 1.07
N ASP A 123 -23.33 -8.46 0.97
CA ASP A 123 -24.60 -8.95 1.52
C ASP A 123 -25.31 -9.95 0.61
N ALA A 124 -24.83 -10.11 -0.63
CA ALA A 124 -25.29 -11.07 -1.62
C ALA A 124 -24.09 -11.73 -2.35
N PRO A 125 -23.16 -12.38 -1.63
CA PRO A 125 -21.96 -12.95 -2.23
C PRO A 125 -22.27 -14.26 -2.95
N ILE A 126 -21.57 -14.52 -4.06
CA ILE A 126 -21.56 -15.83 -4.72
C ILE A 126 -20.88 -16.87 -3.79
N ASN A 127 -19.69 -16.56 -3.29
CA ASN A 127 -19.02 -17.39 -2.30
C ASN A 127 -19.49 -16.99 -0.89
N LYS A 128 -20.17 -17.90 -0.19
CA LYS A 128 -20.70 -17.67 1.16
C LYS A 128 -19.64 -17.26 2.19
N ALA A 129 -18.36 -17.60 1.99
CA ALA A 129 -17.27 -17.16 2.86
C ALA A 129 -17.05 -15.63 2.82
N ASN A 130 -17.56 -14.95 1.80
CA ASN A 130 -17.49 -13.49 1.67
C ASN A 130 -18.75 -12.78 2.22
N ALA A 131 -19.61 -13.49 2.95
CA ALA A 131 -20.78 -12.88 3.57
C ALA A 131 -20.36 -11.97 4.72
N PHE A 132 -20.96 -10.79 4.79
CA PHE A 132 -20.78 -9.88 5.92
C PHE A 132 -21.36 -10.45 7.21
N ASP A 133 -20.67 -10.21 8.32
CA ASP A 133 -21.23 -10.40 9.66
C ASP A 133 -22.27 -9.30 10.00
N ALA A 134 -22.84 -9.38 11.22
CA ALA A 134 -23.88 -8.45 11.64
C ALA A 134 -23.43 -6.98 11.72
N GLU A 135 -22.22 -6.70 12.21
CA GLU A 135 -21.70 -5.33 12.30
C GLU A 135 -21.39 -4.79 10.90
N GLN A 136 -20.72 -5.59 10.07
CA GLN A 136 -20.42 -5.26 8.68
C GLN A 136 -21.70 -4.99 7.86
N LEU A 137 -22.75 -5.78 8.05
CA LEU A 137 -24.06 -5.54 7.40
C LEU A 137 -24.67 -4.20 7.81
N GLU A 138 -24.55 -3.80 9.08
CA GLU A 138 -25.03 -2.50 9.54
C GLU A 138 -24.28 -1.36 8.86
N LYS A 139 -22.95 -1.44 8.79
CA LYS A 139 -22.14 -0.43 8.09
C LYS A 139 -22.44 -0.43 6.59
N PHE A 140 -22.59 -1.61 5.99
CA PHE A 140 -22.86 -1.75 4.56
C PHE A 140 -24.19 -1.15 4.12
N LYS A 141 -25.23 -1.20 4.98
CA LYS A 141 -26.50 -0.51 4.70
C LYS A 141 -26.27 0.99 4.48
N ARG A 142 -25.45 1.64 5.31
CA ARG A 142 -25.09 3.06 5.16
C ARG A 142 -24.31 3.32 3.87
N ILE A 143 -23.34 2.44 3.56
CA ILE A 143 -22.58 2.50 2.30
C ILE A 143 -23.52 2.45 1.08
N LYS A 144 -24.57 1.61 1.11
CA LYS A 144 -25.54 1.54 0.01
C LYS A 144 -26.39 2.81 -0.12
N GLU A 145 -26.63 3.53 0.98
CA GLU A 145 -27.42 4.77 0.99
C GLU A 145 -26.63 5.96 0.43
N ASP A 146 -25.40 6.19 0.90
CA ASP A 146 -24.64 7.41 0.60
C ASP A 146 -23.37 7.21 -0.25
N ARG A 147 -23.00 5.94 -0.49
CA ARG A 147 -21.79 5.53 -1.22
C ARG A 147 -20.48 6.04 -0.60
N LYS A 148 -20.47 6.30 0.71
CA LYS A 148 -19.27 6.74 1.44
C LYS A 148 -18.68 5.61 2.26
N ALA A 149 -17.36 5.65 2.42
CA ALA A 149 -16.65 4.72 3.28
C ALA A 149 -17.13 4.84 4.74
N GLN A 150 -17.15 3.72 5.45
CA GLN A 150 -17.42 3.67 6.88
C GLN A 150 -16.13 3.31 7.62
N PHE A 151 -15.85 4.03 8.71
CA PHE A 151 -14.69 3.80 9.57
C PHE A 151 -15.17 3.46 10.97
N PHE A 152 -14.65 2.39 11.56
CA PHE A 152 -15.06 1.92 12.88
C PHE A 152 -13.98 1.03 13.50
N TYR A 153 -14.18 0.66 14.77
CA TYR A 153 -13.31 -0.25 15.49
C TYR A 153 -14.09 -1.51 15.86
N ALA A 154 -13.62 -2.66 15.40
CA ALA A 154 -14.17 -3.98 15.74
C ALA A 154 -13.43 -4.51 16.98
N ALA A 155 -14.13 -4.52 18.11
CA ALA A 155 -13.54 -4.83 19.42
C ALA A 155 -13.23 -6.33 19.62
N ASP A 156 -13.99 -7.20 18.96
CA ASP A 156 -13.84 -8.65 19.00
C ASP A 156 -12.53 -9.14 18.37
N ILE A 157 -12.08 -8.48 17.31
CA ILE A 157 -10.81 -8.75 16.62
C ILE A 157 -9.72 -7.71 16.89
N ALA A 158 -10.03 -6.69 17.71
CA ALA A 158 -9.17 -5.57 18.04
C ALA A 158 -8.53 -4.92 16.80
N ARG A 159 -9.37 -4.49 15.84
CA ARG A 159 -8.94 -3.84 14.59
C ARG A 159 -9.73 -2.58 14.29
N HIS A 160 -9.00 -1.57 13.80
CA HIS A 160 -9.59 -0.45 13.07
C HIS A 160 -9.91 -0.91 11.66
N ILE A 161 -11.09 -0.52 11.19
CA ILE A 161 -11.64 -0.95 9.91
C ILE A 161 -11.97 0.28 9.05
N GLY A 162 -11.56 0.22 7.78
CA GLY A 162 -12.05 1.09 6.72
C GLY A 162 -12.78 0.26 5.67
N MET A 163 -14.09 0.45 5.54
CA MET A 163 -14.97 -0.30 4.64
C MET A 163 -15.43 0.60 3.49
N PHE A 164 -15.10 0.25 2.26
CA PHE A 164 -15.26 1.08 1.06
C PHE A 164 -16.19 0.41 0.05
N PRO A 165 -17.09 1.15 -0.64
CA PRO A 165 -18.00 0.57 -1.62
C PRO A 165 -17.26 -0.11 -2.77
N ASP A 166 -17.63 -1.36 -3.07
CA ASP A 166 -17.23 -2.06 -4.28
C ASP A 166 -18.33 -1.92 -5.33
N ILE A 167 -18.05 -1.11 -6.35
CA ILE A 167 -19.03 -0.68 -7.35
C ILE A 167 -18.93 -1.54 -8.60
N ALA A 168 -20.09 -1.95 -9.11
CA ALA A 168 -20.27 -2.58 -10.42
C ALA A 168 -19.89 -1.63 -11.58
N SER A 169 -18.59 -1.44 -11.81
CA SER A 169 -18.08 -0.42 -12.74
C SER A 169 -18.02 -0.88 -14.20
N VAL A 170 -18.11 -2.20 -14.47
CA VAL A 170 -18.01 -2.76 -15.82
C VAL A 170 -19.04 -3.89 -16.04
N SER A 171 -19.51 -4.03 -17.28
CA SER A 171 -20.54 -5.02 -17.64
C SER A 171 -20.16 -6.47 -17.30
N PRO A 172 -18.90 -6.92 -17.47
CA PRO A 172 -18.52 -8.28 -17.08
C PRO A 172 -18.74 -8.61 -15.60
N CYS A 173 -18.73 -7.62 -14.69
CA CYS A 173 -19.04 -7.86 -13.28
C CYS A 173 -20.51 -8.24 -13.11
N ILE A 174 -21.43 -7.47 -13.68
CA ILE A 174 -22.87 -7.73 -13.51
C ILE A 174 -23.33 -8.95 -14.31
N SER A 175 -22.80 -9.19 -15.51
CA SER A 175 -23.17 -10.37 -16.30
C SER A 175 -22.80 -11.66 -15.57
N CYS A 176 -21.57 -11.75 -15.05
CA CYS A 176 -21.14 -12.92 -14.28
C CYS A 176 -22.03 -13.11 -13.04
N HIS A 177 -22.25 -12.06 -12.24
CA HIS A 177 -23.08 -12.19 -11.03
C HIS A 177 -24.56 -12.47 -11.31
N ASN A 178 -25.12 -11.99 -12.41
CA ASN A 178 -26.53 -12.23 -12.74
C ASN A 178 -26.78 -13.63 -13.32
N GLU A 179 -25.78 -14.22 -13.97
CA GLU A 179 -25.86 -15.53 -14.61
C GLU A 179 -25.33 -16.67 -13.73
N HIS A 180 -24.60 -16.35 -12.65
CA HIS A 180 -23.98 -17.36 -11.81
C HIS A 180 -25.02 -18.15 -11.00
N LYS A 181 -24.97 -19.50 -11.11
CA LYS A 181 -25.93 -20.43 -10.48
C LYS A 181 -26.06 -20.25 -8.96
N ASP A 182 -24.95 -19.93 -8.29
CA ASP A 182 -24.89 -19.76 -6.83
C ASP A 182 -25.12 -18.29 -6.41
N SER A 183 -25.45 -17.41 -7.35
CA SER A 183 -25.70 -16.00 -7.02
C SER A 183 -27.02 -15.85 -6.25
N PRO A 184 -27.00 -15.25 -5.05
CA PRO A 184 -28.23 -15.00 -4.30
C PRO A 184 -29.04 -13.81 -4.86
N LYS A 185 -28.46 -13.00 -5.76
CA LYS A 185 -29.09 -11.84 -6.40
C LYS A 185 -28.69 -11.74 -7.87
N THR A 186 -29.67 -11.67 -8.77
CA THR A 186 -29.46 -11.78 -10.23
C THR A 186 -29.94 -10.59 -11.06
N ASP A 187 -30.21 -9.46 -10.41
CA ASP A 187 -30.70 -8.22 -11.02
C ASP A 187 -29.73 -7.04 -10.80
N TRP A 188 -28.42 -7.32 -10.68
CA TRP A 188 -27.38 -6.29 -10.57
C TRP A 188 -27.33 -5.42 -11.83
N LYS A 189 -27.14 -4.12 -11.60
CA LYS A 189 -26.98 -3.10 -12.65
C LYS A 189 -25.63 -2.40 -12.52
N LEU A 190 -25.21 -1.77 -13.61
CA LEU A 190 -24.03 -0.90 -13.57
C LEU A 190 -24.21 0.16 -12.50
N LEU A 191 -23.13 0.45 -11.78
CA LEU A 191 -23.07 1.38 -10.66
C LEU A 191 -23.80 0.95 -9.38
N ASP A 192 -24.32 -0.28 -9.32
CA ASP A 192 -24.75 -0.85 -8.04
C ASP A 192 -23.55 -1.05 -7.12
N VAL A 193 -23.78 -0.88 -5.81
CA VAL A 193 -22.82 -1.25 -4.77
C VAL A 193 -23.00 -2.74 -4.51
N MET A 194 -22.08 -3.55 -5.02
CA MET A 194 -22.17 -5.02 -4.96
C MET A 194 -21.62 -5.59 -3.65
N GLY A 195 -20.76 -4.83 -2.99
CA GLY A 195 -20.07 -5.27 -1.79
C GLY A 195 -19.17 -4.17 -1.26
N ALA A 196 -18.19 -4.53 -0.46
CA ALA A 196 -17.20 -3.60 0.05
C ALA A 196 -15.82 -4.23 0.17
N THR A 197 -14.80 -3.46 -0.21
CA THR A 197 -13.41 -3.75 0.17
C THR A 197 -13.14 -3.18 1.55
N THR A 198 -12.57 -4.00 2.41
CA THR A 198 -12.41 -3.72 3.84
C THR A 198 -10.94 -3.84 4.21
N TRP A 199 -10.37 -2.76 4.73
CA TRP A 199 -9.02 -2.71 5.26
C TRP A 199 -9.06 -2.82 6.78
N LEU A 200 -8.13 -3.59 7.35
CA LEU A 200 -8.03 -3.76 8.79
C LEU A 200 -6.60 -3.51 9.26
N TYR A 201 -6.47 -2.80 10.37
CA TYR A 201 -5.17 -2.51 10.99
C TYR A 201 -5.32 -2.38 12.52
N PRO A 202 -4.33 -2.80 13.34
CA PRO A 202 -4.48 -2.82 14.80
C PRO A 202 -4.36 -1.45 15.47
N LYS A 203 -3.70 -0.47 14.83
CA LYS A 203 -3.45 0.86 15.41
C LYS A 203 -4.47 1.89 14.89
N ASP A 204 -4.87 2.81 15.76
CA ASP A 204 -5.71 3.96 15.44
C ASP A 204 -4.95 5.06 14.69
N THR A 205 -3.64 5.10 14.91
CA THR A 205 -2.72 6.07 14.34
C THR A 205 -1.37 5.43 13.99
N ILE A 206 -0.67 6.04 13.03
CA ILE A 206 0.63 5.57 12.54
C ILE A 206 1.57 6.74 12.24
N SER A 207 2.87 6.50 12.20
CA SER A 207 3.83 7.47 11.66
C SER A 207 3.81 7.49 10.13
N ILE A 208 4.33 8.58 9.54
CA ILE A 208 4.50 8.66 8.07
C ILE A 208 5.42 7.55 7.54
N THR A 209 6.46 7.19 8.29
CA THR A 209 7.36 6.09 7.95
C THR A 209 6.60 4.76 7.88
N GLU A 210 5.75 4.47 8.87
CA GLU A 210 4.89 3.28 8.82
C GLU A 210 3.92 3.32 7.63
N ALA A 211 3.29 4.47 7.35
CA ALA A 211 2.42 4.63 6.19
C ALA A 211 3.14 4.30 4.87
N LEU A 212 4.36 4.79 4.69
CA LEU A 212 5.20 4.52 3.52
C LEU A 212 5.63 3.04 3.45
N THR A 213 5.96 2.42 4.58
CA THR A 213 6.25 0.98 4.64
C THR A 213 5.02 0.16 4.24
N ILE A 214 3.85 0.48 4.77
CA ILE A 214 2.60 -0.22 4.45
C ILE A 214 2.28 -0.09 2.95
N LEU A 215 2.39 1.13 2.41
CA LEU A 215 2.18 1.39 0.99
C LEU A 215 3.17 0.60 0.11
N SER A 216 4.45 0.57 0.49
CA SER A 216 5.48 -0.17 -0.23
C SER A 216 5.19 -1.67 -0.24
N VAL A 217 4.79 -2.24 0.89
CA VAL A 217 4.38 -3.65 1.00
C VAL A 217 3.17 -3.93 0.12
N LEU A 218 2.16 -3.04 0.10
CA LEU A 218 0.99 -3.21 -0.77
C LEU A 218 1.39 -3.27 -2.26
N ARG A 219 2.25 -2.35 -2.72
CA ARG A 219 2.73 -2.33 -4.11
C ARG A 219 3.58 -3.55 -4.45
N GLU A 220 4.37 -4.04 -3.50
CA GLU A 220 5.07 -5.32 -3.65
C GLU A 220 4.07 -6.46 -3.87
N LYS A 221 2.94 -6.49 -3.13
CA LYS A 221 1.93 -7.55 -3.30
C LYS A 221 1.18 -7.46 -4.62
N PHE A 222 1.01 -6.26 -5.18
CA PHE A 222 0.53 -6.11 -6.56
C PHE A 222 1.50 -6.73 -7.56
N LYS A 223 2.80 -6.41 -7.42
CA LYS A 223 3.87 -6.95 -8.27
C LYS A 223 3.91 -8.47 -8.22
N GLU A 224 3.93 -9.04 -7.01
CA GLU A 224 3.95 -10.49 -6.80
C GLU A 224 2.72 -11.20 -7.37
N THR A 225 1.53 -10.60 -7.21
CA THR A 225 0.28 -11.14 -7.74
C THR A 225 0.34 -11.26 -9.26
N TYR A 226 0.75 -10.18 -9.94
CA TYR A 226 0.87 -10.18 -11.39
C TYR A 226 1.97 -11.13 -11.88
N ALA A 227 3.13 -11.14 -11.21
CA ALA A 227 4.21 -12.05 -11.53
C ALA A 227 3.77 -13.53 -11.42
N ALA A 228 3.01 -13.88 -10.38
CA ALA A 228 2.47 -15.23 -10.23
C ALA A 228 1.50 -15.62 -11.35
N TYR A 229 0.68 -14.68 -11.82
CA TYR A 229 -0.15 -14.89 -13.01
C TYR A 229 0.72 -15.16 -14.25
N LEU A 230 1.77 -14.37 -14.49
CA LEU A 230 2.70 -14.61 -15.60
C LEU A 230 3.38 -15.99 -15.51
N THR A 231 3.78 -16.41 -14.31
CA THR A 231 4.34 -17.76 -14.09
C THR A 231 3.33 -18.84 -14.46
N LYS A 232 2.06 -18.72 -14.05
CA LYS A 232 1.01 -19.68 -14.44
C LYS A 232 0.82 -19.70 -15.96
N VAL A 233 0.79 -18.53 -16.60
CA VAL A 233 0.55 -18.41 -18.04
C VAL A 233 1.61 -19.15 -18.87
N GLN A 234 2.86 -19.25 -18.39
CA GLN A 234 3.92 -20.02 -19.06
C GLN A 234 3.61 -21.53 -19.15
N SER A 235 2.71 -22.05 -18.32
CA SER A 235 2.26 -23.45 -18.37
C SER A 235 1.14 -23.72 -19.38
N PHE A 236 0.62 -22.69 -20.05
CA PHE A 236 -0.46 -22.86 -21.02
C PHE A 236 0.05 -23.55 -22.29
N SER A 237 -0.83 -24.28 -22.96
CA SER A 237 -0.55 -24.95 -24.23
C SER A 237 -0.17 -23.95 -25.33
N ASN A 238 -0.77 -22.76 -25.30
CA ASN A 238 -0.42 -21.63 -26.18
C ASN A 238 -0.23 -20.35 -25.35
N PRO A 239 0.97 -20.15 -24.77
CA PRO A 239 1.21 -19.01 -23.90
C PRO A 239 1.32 -17.71 -24.72
N PRO A 240 0.66 -16.61 -24.31
CA PRO A 240 0.88 -15.28 -24.89
C PRO A 240 2.34 -14.87 -24.73
N LYS A 241 2.84 -14.09 -25.68
CA LYS A 241 4.22 -13.60 -25.62
C LYS A 241 4.34 -12.52 -24.54
N ILE A 242 5.24 -12.74 -23.58
CA ILE A 242 5.53 -11.80 -22.49
C ILE A 242 6.63 -10.83 -22.95
N ASN A 243 6.31 -9.53 -23.05
CA ASN A 243 7.23 -8.47 -23.50
C ASN A 243 6.69 -7.08 -23.09
N GLU A 244 7.04 -6.01 -23.81
CA GLU A 244 6.57 -4.65 -23.51
C GLU A 244 5.16 -4.33 -24.05
N LYS A 245 4.54 -5.26 -24.77
CA LYS A 245 3.23 -5.05 -25.41
C LYS A 245 2.08 -5.47 -24.51
N TRP A 246 0.95 -4.82 -24.70
CA TRP A 246 -0.29 -5.10 -23.97
C TRP A 246 -1.26 -5.97 -24.77
N PRO A 247 -2.24 -6.62 -24.13
CA PRO A 247 -3.26 -7.40 -24.83
C PRO A 247 -4.08 -6.61 -25.85
N ARG A 248 -4.17 -5.28 -25.74
CA ARG A 248 -4.82 -4.45 -26.76
C ARG A 248 -4.06 -4.45 -28.11
N GLU A 249 -2.81 -4.89 -28.13
CA GLU A 249 -1.92 -4.91 -29.30
C GLU A 249 -1.77 -6.30 -29.93
N GLY A 250 -2.45 -7.32 -29.38
CA GLY A 250 -2.37 -8.71 -29.85
C GLY A 250 -2.27 -9.70 -28.68
N TYR A 251 -1.92 -10.95 -28.97
CA TYR A 251 -1.80 -12.01 -27.97
C TYR A 251 -0.50 -11.90 -27.15
N PHE A 252 -0.43 -10.83 -26.35
CA PHE A 252 0.70 -10.41 -25.52
C PHE A 252 0.28 -10.22 -24.07
N LEU A 253 1.25 -10.33 -23.15
CA LEU A 253 1.14 -9.83 -21.78
C LEU A 253 2.35 -8.95 -21.47
N PRO A 254 2.17 -7.79 -20.81
CA PRO A 254 3.30 -6.96 -20.42
C PRO A 254 4.16 -7.69 -19.38
N THR A 255 5.47 -7.44 -19.36
CA THR A 255 6.32 -7.87 -18.24
C THR A 255 5.82 -7.27 -16.93
N THR A 256 6.26 -7.85 -15.82
CA THR A 256 5.94 -7.32 -14.48
C THR A 256 6.37 -5.86 -14.34
N GLU A 257 7.53 -5.49 -14.88
CA GLU A 257 8.07 -4.14 -14.84
C GLU A 257 7.19 -3.16 -15.62
N VAL A 258 6.75 -3.55 -16.83
CA VAL A 258 5.88 -2.71 -17.67
C VAL A 258 4.52 -2.53 -17.02
N PHE A 259 3.95 -3.61 -16.48
CA PHE A 259 2.67 -3.55 -15.76
C PHE A 259 2.75 -2.65 -14.53
N MET A 260 3.77 -2.81 -13.69
CA MET A 260 3.95 -2.01 -12.48
C MET A 260 4.29 -0.55 -12.80
N HIS A 261 5.09 -0.28 -13.82
CA HIS A 261 5.37 1.09 -14.26
C HIS A 261 4.10 1.82 -14.71
N THR A 262 3.21 1.15 -15.46
CA THR A 262 1.92 1.71 -15.84
C THR A 262 1.05 1.97 -14.61
N PHE A 263 0.97 1.02 -13.68
CA PHE A 263 0.27 1.23 -12.41
C PHE A 263 0.80 2.44 -11.63
N GLU A 264 2.12 2.52 -11.45
CA GLU A 264 2.78 3.61 -10.72
C GLU A 264 2.52 4.96 -11.37
N THR A 265 2.55 5.02 -12.71
CA THR A 265 2.20 6.22 -13.48
C THR A 265 0.77 6.64 -13.21
N GLU A 266 -0.19 5.71 -13.26
CA GLU A 266 -1.61 5.99 -13.02
C GLU A 266 -1.92 6.37 -11.56
N ALA A 267 -1.24 5.76 -10.58
CA ALA A 267 -1.46 6.02 -9.17
C ALA A 267 -0.77 7.32 -8.68
N SER A 268 0.39 7.65 -9.26
CA SER A 268 1.36 8.65 -8.76
C SER A 268 0.75 9.95 -8.24
N MET A 269 -0.10 10.60 -9.04
CA MET A 269 -0.70 11.88 -8.67
C MET A 269 -1.62 11.75 -7.45
N SER A 270 -2.49 10.73 -7.43
CA SER A 270 -3.42 10.51 -6.32
C SER A 270 -2.66 10.12 -5.03
N THR A 271 -1.66 9.25 -5.17
CA THR A 271 -0.76 8.88 -4.07
C THR A 271 -0.07 10.10 -3.48
N LEU A 272 0.53 10.94 -4.32
CA LEU A 272 1.27 12.12 -3.88
C LEU A 272 0.35 13.13 -3.19
N LEU A 273 -0.83 13.40 -3.77
CA LEU A 273 -1.81 14.30 -3.15
C LEU A 273 -2.29 13.78 -1.80
N SER A 274 -2.53 12.47 -1.68
CA SER A 274 -2.92 11.83 -0.42
C SER A 274 -1.81 11.93 0.64
N LEU A 275 -0.56 11.68 0.26
CA LEU A 275 0.60 11.81 1.15
C LEU A 275 0.83 13.27 1.57
N LEU A 276 0.66 14.23 0.66
CA LEU A 276 0.74 15.67 0.98
C LEU A 276 -0.40 16.11 1.90
N GLN A 277 -1.60 15.56 1.74
CA GLN A 277 -2.72 15.83 2.64
C GLN A 277 -2.46 15.25 4.03
N ILE A 278 -2.00 14.01 4.09
CA ILE A 278 -1.54 13.36 5.32
C ILE A 278 -0.51 14.25 6.02
N ALA A 279 0.52 14.69 5.30
CA ALA A 279 1.58 15.56 5.82
C ALA A 279 1.10 16.96 6.24
N LYS A 280 0.01 17.48 5.67
CA LYS A 280 -0.60 18.75 6.08
C LYS A 280 -1.41 18.64 7.36
N HIS A 281 -2.05 17.49 7.59
CA HIS A 281 -2.73 17.20 8.86
C HIS A 281 -1.74 16.91 10.01
N GLU A 282 -0.43 16.95 9.73
CA GLU A 282 0.66 16.93 10.72
C GLU A 282 1.02 18.33 11.30
N GLN A 283 0.32 19.41 10.88
CA GLN A 283 0.48 20.79 11.37
C GLN A 283 -0.70 21.22 12.25
#